data_AF-Q9XJ23-F1
#
_entry.id   AF-Q9XJ23-F1
#
_cell.length_a   1.000
_cell.length_b   1.000
_cell.length_c   1.000
_cell.angle_alpha   90.00
_cell.angle_beta   90.00
_cell.angle_gamma   90.00
#
_symmetry.space_group_name_H-M   'P 1'
#
loop_
_entity.id
_entity.type
_entity.pdbx_description
1 polymer ?
#
loop_
_entity_poly.entity_id
_entity_poly.type
_entity_poly.pdbx_seq_one_letter_code
_entity_poly.pdbx_strand_id
1 'polypeptide(L)' 'VERNVAYQPWIWTAGNHEIDFAPELGETKPFKPYSYRYPTPYKASGSTAPFWYSVKRASAYIIVLASYSSYGKY' A
#
# COMPACT_ATOMS: atom_id res chain seq x y z
N VAL A 1 13.30 6.70 -2.30
CA VAL A 1 13.42 5.79 -1.14
C VAL A 1 14.75 6.04 -0.48
N GLU A 2 14.76 6.18 0.83
CA GLU A 2 15.99 6.39 1.60
C GLU A 2 16.78 5.07 1.78
N ARG A 3 18.11 5.17 1.92
CA ARG A 3 18.99 3.99 2.08
C ARG A 3 18.71 3.20 3.36
N ASN A 4 18.16 3.87 4.38
CA ASN A 4 17.82 3.23 5.65
C ASN A 4 16.82 2.06 5.49
N VAL A 5 16.00 2.04 4.44
CA VAL A 5 15.06 0.94 4.21
C VAL A 5 15.74 -0.42 4.00
N ALA A 6 17.02 -0.43 3.63
CA ALA A 6 17.81 -1.65 3.52
C ALA A 6 18.15 -2.28 4.89
N TYR A 7 18.10 -1.48 5.96
CA TYR A 7 18.51 -1.87 7.31
C TYR A 7 17.38 -1.83 8.33
N GLN A 8 16.31 -1.07 8.06
CA GLN A 8 15.11 -1.02 8.89
C GLN A 8 13.85 -1.10 8.02
N PRO A 9 12.91 -2.01 8.32
CA PRO A 9 11.71 -2.15 7.51
C PRO A 9 10.79 -0.95 7.71
N TRP A 10 10.33 -0.40 6.59
CA TRP A 10 9.28 0.61 6.53
C TRP A 10 7.94 -0.08 6.27
N ILE A 11 6.87 0.41 6.91
CA ILE A 11 5.49 -0.05 6.69
C ILE A 11 4.83 0.96 5.77
N TRP A 12 4.45 0.53 4.56
CA TRP A 12 4.00 1.41 3.49
C TRP A 12 2.49 1.64 3.51
N THR A 13 2.06 2.89 3.34
CA THR A 13 0.67 3.30 3.08
C THR A 13 0.63 3.99 1.73
N ALA A 14 -0.35 3.65 0.88
CA ALA A 14 -0.55 4.33 -0.40
C ALA A 14 -1.37 5.62 -0.21
N GLY A 15 -0.79 6.76 -0.58
CA GLY A 15 -1.45 8.07 -0.60
C GLY A 15 -2.02 8.43 -1.97
N ASN A 16 -2.50 9.67 -2.14
CA ASN A 16 -3.01 10.15 -3.42
C ASN A 16 -1.92 10.26 -4.48
N HIS A 17 -0.70 10.64 -4.09
CA HIS A 17 0.42 10.76 -5.02
C HIS A 17 0.90 9.40 -5.55
N GLU A 18 0.51 8.30 -4.93
CA GLU A 18 0.74 6.95 -5.44
C GLU A 18 -0.35 6.47 -6.40
N ILE A 19 -1.46 7.19 -6.56
CA ILE A 19 -2.53 6.79 -7.47
C ILE A 19 -2.01 6.70 -8.90
N ASP A 20 -1.18 7.66 -9.33
CA ASP A 20 -0.55 7.70 -10.66
C ASP A 20 -1.54 7.39 -11.81
N PHE A 21 -2.78 7.87 -11.67
CA PHE A 21 -3.84 7.72 -12.67
C PHE A 21 -3.80 8.93 -13.60
N ALA A 22 -3.26 8.73 -14.79
CA ALA A 22 -3.08 9.74 -15.83
C ALA A 22 -3.62 9.21 -17.18
N PRO A 23 -4.95 9.22 -17.38
CA PRO A 23 -5.58 8.74 -18.62
C PRO A 23 -5.07 9.44 -19.88
N GLU A 24 -4.71 10.72 -19.79
CA GLU A 24 -4.15 11.53 -20.86
C GLU A 24 -2.80 11.01 -21.37
N LEU A 25 -2.10 10.19 -20.57
CA LEU A 25 -0.86 9.49 -20.93
C LEU A 25 -1.08 7.99 -21.21
N GLY A 26 -2.33 7.52 -21.22
CA GLY A 26 -2.67 6.11 -21.33
C GLY A 26 -2.47 5.29 -20.04
N GLU A 27 -2.21 5.94 -18.90
CA GLU A 27 -1.99 5.28 -17.61
C GLU A 27 -3.28 5.26 -16.77
N THR A 28 -4.10 4.24 -16.99
CA THR A 28 -5.44 4.11 -16.38
C THR A 28 -5.48 3.13 -15.21
N LYS A 29 -4.37 2.50 -14.85
CA LYS A 29 -4.30 1.55 -13.73
C LYS A 29 -3.82 2.26 -12.46
N PRO A 30 -4.69 2.46 -11.45
CA PRO A 30 -4.28 3.09 -10.20
C PRO A 30 -3.16 2.31 -9.50
N PHE A 31 -2.27 3.04 -8.82
CA PHE A 31 -1.19 2.49 -8.00
C PHE A 31 -0.19 1.62 -8.75
N LYS A 32 -0.12 1.74 -10.09
CA LYS A 32 0.77 0.92 -10.91
C LYS A 32 2.24 1.09 -10.48
N PRO A 33 2.84 2.29 -10.39
CA PRO A 33 4.23 2.39 -9.95
C PRO A 33 4.47 1.93 -8.50
N TYR A 34 3.55 2.26 -7.59
CA TYR A 34 3.63 1.87 -6.18
C TYR A 34 3.63 0.34 -6.01
N SER A 35 2.66 -0.35 -6.60
CA SER A 35 2.47 -1.80 -6.43
C SER A 35 3.63 -2.64 -7.00
N TYR A 36 4.38 -2.12 -7.97
CA TYR A 36 5.57 -2.78 -8.51
C TYR A 36 6.82 -2.58 -7.64
N ARG A 37 6.89 -1.50 -6.87
CA ARG A 37 8.12 -1.10 -6.14
C ARG A 37 8.07 -1.43 -4.65
N TYR A 38 6.87 -1.43 -4.05
CA TYR A 38 6.69 -1.55 -2.60
C TYR A 38 5.78 -2.74 -2.26
N PRO A 39 6.32 -3.97 -2.17
CA PRO A 39 5.53 -5.13 -1.76
C PRO A 39 5.09 -4.99 -0.29
N THR A 40 3.86 -5.38 -0.01
CA THR A 40 3.29 -5.41 1.36
C THR A 40 2.91 -6.85 1.73
N PRO A 41 2.91 -7.21 3.03
CA PRO A 41 2.57 -8.56 3.50
C PRO A 41 1.05 -8.81 3.55
N TYR A 42 0.26 -8.25 2.63
CA TYR A 42 -1.20 -8.22 2.71
C TYR A 42 -1.87 -9.60 2.79
N LYS A 43 -1.27 -10.62 2.15
CA LYS A 43 -1.75 -12.01 2.25
C LYS A 43 -1.60 -12.59 3.65
N ALA A 44 -0.58 -12.17 4.41
CA ALA A 44 -0.35 -12.67 5.77
C ALA A 44 -1.45 -12.23 6.75
N SER A 45 -2.15 -11.12 6.46
CA SER A 45 -3.32 -10.65 7.21
C SER A 45 -4.65 -11.07 6.58
N GLY A 46 -4.66 -11.94 5.57
CA GLY A 46 -5.87 -12.35 4.87
C GLY A 46 -6.52 -11.26 3.99
N SER A 47 -5.78 -10.20 3.65
CA SER A 47 -6.27 -9.18 2.74
C SER A 47 -6.25 -9.68 1.28
N THR A 48 -7.13 -9.12 0.45
CA THR A 48 -7.22 -9.42 -0.98
C THR A 48 -6.40 -8.47 -1.85
N ALA A 49 -5.89 -7.36 -1.31
CA ALA A 49 -5.11 -6.38 -2.07
C ALA A 49 -3.98 -5.74 -1.25
N PRO A 50 -2.91 -5.25 -1.89
CA PRO A 50 -1.72 -4.75 -1.20
C PRO A 50 -1.91 -3.40 -0.49
N PHE A 51 -3.06 -2.74 -0.66
CA PHE A 51 -3.29 -1.38 -0.18
C PHE A 51 -3.87 -1.32 1.24
N TRP A 52 -4.48 -2.41 1.71
CA TRP A 52 -4.97 -2.55 3.08
C TRP A 52 -4.49 -3.86 3.67
N TYR A 53 -3.88 -3.81 4.86
CA TYR A 53 -3.30 -4.98 5.52
C TYR A 53 -3.02 -4.70 7.00
N SER A 54 -2.64 -5.73 7.75
CA SER A 54 -2.16 -5.57 9.11
C SER A 54 -0.84 -6.27 9.35
N VAL A 55 -0.09 -5.80 10.34
CA VAL A 55 1.13 -6.44 10.83
C VAL A 55 1.16 -6.44 12.35
N LYS A 56 1.73 -7.49 12.93
CA LYS A 56 2.10 -7.56 14.35
C LYS A 56 3.60 -7.31 14.46
N ARG A 57 4.00 -6.30 15.24
CA ARG A 57 5.41 -6.02 15.51
C ARG A 57 5.59 -5.68 16.98
N ALA A 58 6.35 -6.50 17.70
CA ALA A 58 6.47 -6.43 19.16
C ALA A 58 5.08 -6.38 19.82
N SER A 59 4.81 -5.37 20.64
CA SER A 59 3.54 -5.17 21.34
C SER A 59 2.48 -4.40 20.51
N ALA A 60 2.76 -4.05 19.26
CA ALA A 60 1.87 -3.27 18.40
C ALA A 60 1.15 -4.12 17.34
N TYR A 61 -0.17 -3.91 17.23
CA TYR A 61 -0.98 -4.36 16.10
C TYR A 61 -1.28 -3.16 15.20
N ILE A 62 -0.69 -3.13 14.00
CA ILE A 62 -0.77 -1.99 13.08
C ILE A 62 -1.73 -2.35 11.96
N ILE A 63 -2.73 -1.50 11.72
CA ILE A 63 -3.68 -1.62 10.61
C ILE A 63 -3.37 -0.51 9.61
N VAL A 64 -3.10 -0.89 8.36
CA VAL A 64 -2.93 0.01 7.23
C VAL A 64 -4.22 0.00 6.41
N LEU A 65 -4.81 1.18 6.21
CA LEU A 65 -6.02 1.39 5.41
C LEU A 65 -5.67 2.13 4.11
N ALA A 66 -6.58 2.10 3.14
CA ALA A 66 -6.37 2.66 1.80
C ALA A 66 -7.39 3.75 1.46
N SER A 67 -7.06 5.02 1.74
CA SER A 67 -7.96 6.19 1.58
C SER A 67 -8.55 6.34 0.17
N TYR A 68 -7.88 5.76 -0.82
CA TYR A 68 -8.21 5.85 -2.24
C TYR A 68 -8.64 4.50 -2.83
N SER A 69 -9.09 3.58 -1.98
CA SER A 69 -9.76 2.33 -2.35
C SER A 69 -11.20 2.33 -1.85
N SER A 70 -12.02 1.41 -2.36
CA SER A 70 -13.40 1.27 -1.91
C SER A 70 -13.45 0.86 -0.44
N TYR A 71 -14.06 1.70 0.39
CA TYR A 71 -14.53 1.31 1.71
C TYR A 71 -15.94 0.78 1.55
N GLY A 72 -16.21 -0.43 2.04
CA GLY A 72 -17.55 -1.01 1.98
C GLY A 72 -18.58 0.02 2.43
N LYS A 73 -19.56 0.30 1.56
CA LYS A 73 -20.76 1.04 1.93
C LYS A 73 -21.77 0.02 2.42
N TYR A 74 -22.31 0.26 3.61
CA TYR A 74 -23.52 -0.41 4.08
C TYR A 74 -24.66 -0.18 3.09
#